data_AF-A0A7V9L2L3-F1
#
_entry.id   AF-A0A7V9L2L3-F1
#
_cell.length_a   1.000
_cell.length_b   1.000
_cell.length_c   1.000
_cell.angle_alpha   90.00
_cell.angle_beta   90.00
_cell.angle_gamma   90.00
#
_symmetry.space_group_name_H-M   'P 1'
#
loop_
_entity.id
_entity.type
_entity.pdbx_description
1 polymer ?
#
loop_
_entity_poly.entity_id
_entity_poly.type
_entity_poly.pdbx_seq_one_letter_code
_entity_poly.pdbx_strand_id
1 'polypeptide(L)'
;TSYLAKVKTWTQMQGIGVMLLFPLVPKDKQHILVWFLGVLVALPLPLVAYKWITKKKLFRGGLIMAGSVLPIFLFALHGDEDLTLRWIMFAIVGLTWISGIDYIVVGWKQLRGRGDFGMADGVRLIGALAMPALLFAVLVETAAPPWPVFTILAFELGVGGLDNLLSHHKKATKALAWGGRVLSVCSLLGLALLIPEYATLFSAVAAAVSVVGVSAEFWIGRDYFMDKRIRDKALREAAAAEPKNG
;
A
#
# COMPACT_ATOMS: atom_id res chain seq x y z
N THR A 1 -2.73 17.36 -1.15
CA THR A 1 -2.85 16.06 -0.42
C THR A 1 -3.31 16.27 1.00
N SER A 2 -4.35 15.54 1.45
CA SER A 2 -4.87 15.63 2.83
C SER A 2 -3.77 15.34 3.86
N TYR A 3 -3.81 16.04 4.99
CA TYR A 3 -2.90 15.87 6.11
C TYR A 3 -2.84 14.41 6.61
N LEU A 4 -3.97 13.71 6.55
CA LEU A 4 -4.10 12.29 6.90
C LEU A 4 -3.29 11.37 5.97
N ALA A 5 -3.21 11.69 4.68
CA ALA A 5 -2.44 10.92 3.70
C ALA A 5 -0.93 11.00 3.96
N LYS A 6 -0.45 12.17 4.41
CA LYS A 6 0.95 12.34 4.83
C LYS A 6 1.25 11.52 6.07
N VAL A 7 0.41 11.63 7.10
CA VAL A 7 0.55 10.82 8.34
C VAL A 7 0.59 9.33 8.02
N LYS A 8 -0.36 8.82 7.22
CA LYS A 8 -0.41 7.40 6.81
C LYS A 8 0.91 6.92 6.22
N THR A 9 1.41 7.65 5.22
CA THR A 9 2.63 7.25 4.50
C THR A 9 3.83 7.17 5.45
N TRP A 10 3.95 8.13 6.37
CA TRP A 10 5.02 8.14 7.37
C TRP A 10 4.91 6.96 8.34
N THR A 11 3.72 6.71 8.88
CA THR A 11 3.51 5.58 9.81
C THR A 11 3.78 4.25 9.13
N GLN A 12 3.38 4.08 7.86
CA GLN A 12 3.63 2.85 7.10
C GLN A 12 5.13 2.64 6.83
N MET A 13 5.83 3.67 6.34
CA MET A 13 7.27 3.56 6.05
C MET A 13 8.11 3.34 7.31
N GLN A 14 7.81 4.07 8.39
CA GLN A 14 8.48 3.91 9.68
C GLN A 14 8.17 2.54 10.28
N GLY A 15 6.90 2.11 10.27
CA GLY A 15 6.49 0.81 10.80
C GLY A 15 7.19 -0.35 10.10
N ILE A 16 7.24 -0.35 8.76
CA ILE A 16 7.95 -1.38 7.99
C ILE A 16 9.46 -1.37 8.32
N GLY A 17 10.08 -0.19 8.38
CA GLY A 17 11.49 -0.06 8.73
C GLY A 17 11.80 -0.64 10.11
N VAL A 18 10.97 -0.33 11.12
CA VAL A 18 11.12 -0.86 12.47
C VAL A 18 10.88 -2.38 12.49
N MET A 19 9.85 -2.88 11.81
CA MET A 19 9.57 -4.32 11.73
C MET A 19 10.73 -5.13 11.13
N LEU A 20 11.45 -4.58 10.15
CA LEU A 20 12.62 -5.24 9.58
C LEU A 20 13.84 -5.18 10.51
N LEU A 21 14.01 -4.08 11.24
CA LEU A 21 15.17 -3.90 12.11
C LEU A 21 15.15 -4.79 13.35
N PHE A 22 13.99 -5.03 13.97
CA PHE A 22 13.87 -5.88 15.17
C PHE A 22 14.46 -7.29 15.00
N PRO A 23 14.13 -8.07 13.96
CA PRO A 23 14.70 -9.40 13.75
C PRO A 23 16.14 -9.37 13.20
N LEU A 24 16.58 -8.27 12.57
CA LEU A 24 17.93 -8.14 12.01
C LEU A 24 18.98 -7.69 13.03
N VAL A 25 18.57 -6.98 14.09
CA VAL A 25 19.47 -6.52 15.14
C VAL A 25 19.65 -7.63 16.19
N PRO A 26 20.91 -8.03 16.48
CA PRO A 26 21.20 -9.00 17.54
C PRO A 26 20.56 -8.62 18.88
N LYS A 27 20.08 -9.61 19.65
CA LYS A 27 19.37 -9.39 20.93
C LYS A 27 20.15 -8.55 21.92
N ASP A 28 21.48 -8.73 21.99
CA ASP A 28 22.38 -7.94 22.83
C ASP A 28 22.40 -6.44 22.47
N LYS A 29 22.02 -6.08 21.24
CA LYS A 29 21.98 -4.71 20.70
C LYS A 29 20.58 -4.12 20.59
N GLN A 30 19.53 -4.85 20.98
CA GLN A 30 18.16 -4.34 20.88
C GLN A 30 17.91 -3.07 21.72
N HIS A 31 18.68 -2.86 22.78
CA HIS A 31 18.66 -1.61 23.54
C HIS A 31 18.85 -0.37 22.65
N ILE A 32 19.62 -0.47 21.56
CA ILE A 32 19.83 0.62 20.59
C ILE A 32 18.49 0.97 19.89
N LEU A 33 17.71 -0.03 19.50
CA LEU A 33 16.40 0.17 18.87
C LEU A 33 15.40 0.78 19.86
N VAL A 34 15.41 0.31 21.11
CA VAL A 34 14.56 0.87 22.18
C VAL A 34 14.92 2.34 22.43
N TRP A 35 16.20 2.68 22.50
CA TRP A 35 16.66 4.06 22.63
C TRP A 35 16.24 4.93 21.44
N PHE A 36 16.40 4.41 20.22
CA PHE A 36 15.98 5.12 19.01
C PHE A 36 14.47 5.40 19.01
N LEU A 37 13.63 4.42 19.37
CA LEU A 37 12.19 4.60 19.53
C LEU A 37 11.87 5.62 20.62
N GLY A 38 12.59 5.58 21.75
CA GLY A 38 12.47 6.55 22.83
C GLY A 38 12.76 7.98 22.36
N VAL A 39 13.81 8.18 21.57
CA VAL A 39 14.13 9.47 20.95
C VAL A 39 13.02 9.91 19.99
N LEU A 40 12.48 9.01 19.18
CA LEU A 40 11.38 9.31 18.26
C LEU A 40 10.08 9.71 18.97
N VAL A 41 9.82 9.18 20.17
CA VAL A 41 8.68 9.59 21.01
C VAL A 41 8.97 10.91 21.71
N ALA A 42 10.17 11.07 22.27
CA ALA A 42 10.54 12.22 23.09
C ALA A 42 10.73 13.49 22.27
N LEU A 43 11.47 13.44 21.15
CA LEU A 43 11.89 14.61 20.38
C LEU A 43 10.73 15.46 19.80
N PRO A 44 9.61 14.88 19.34
CA PRO A 44 8.46 15.66 18.89
C PRO A 44 7.78 16.46 20.01
N LEU A 45 7.84 16.01 21.27
CA LEU A 45 7.12 16.66 22.38
C LEU A 45 7.67 18.06 22.73
N PRO A 46 9.00 18.27 22.87
CA PRO A 46 9.58 19.61 22.98
C PRO A 46 9.27 20.50 21.79
N LEU A 47 9.21 19.95 20.57
CA LEU A 47 8.84 20.73 19.38
C LEU A 47 7.38 21.17 19.38
N VAL A 48 6.48 20.31 19.89
CA VAL A 48 5.07 20.65 20.11
C VAL A 48 4.98 21.75 21.17
N ALA A 49 5.67 21.60 22.30
CA ALA A 49 5.69 22.60 23.37
C ALA A 49 6.27 23.94 22.89
N TYR A 50 7.39 23.92 22.17
CA TYR A 50 8.02 25.11 21.59
C TYR A 50 7.08 25.85 20.64
N LYS A 51 6.44 25.14 19.69
CA LYS A 51 5.47 25.75 18.77
C LYS A 51 4.22 26.27 19.49
N TRP A 52 3.78 25.59 20.54
CA TRP A 52 2.65 26.06 21.32
C TRP A 52 2.99 27.32 22.12
N ILE A 53 4.18 27.39 22.74
CA ILE A 53 4.64 28.55 23.50
C ILE A 53 4.88 29.75 22.56
N THR A 54 5.60 29.55 21.46
CA THR A 54 6.02 30.65 20.57
C THR A 54 4.94 31.12 19.61
N LYS A 55 4.13 30.20 19.06
CA LYS A 55 3.17 30.50 17.99
C LYS A 55 1.72 30.28 18.40
N LYS A 56 1.46 29.84 19.64
CA LYS A 56 0.11 29.46 20.15
C LYS A 56 -0.62 28.49 19.23
N LYS A 57 0.13 27.72 18.44
CA LYS A 57 -0.38 26.74 17.46
C LYS A 57 0.07 25.34 17.85
N LEU A 58 -0.90 24.44 17.99
CA LEU A 58 -0.63 23.04 18.29
C LEU A 58 -0.01 22.36 17.06
N PHE A 59 1.20 21.81 17.22
CA PHE A 59 1.81 21.01 16.16
C PHE A 59 1.23 19.59 16.16
N ARG A 60 0.07 19.43 15.55
CA ARG A 60 -0.66 18.15 15.44
C ARG A 60 0.24 17.00 14.93
N GLY A 61 1.24 17.31 14.11
CA GLY A 61 2.09 16.29 13.49
C GLY A 61 3.03 15.63 14.48
N GLY A 62 3.60 16.43 15.39
CA GLY A 62 4.46 15.91 16.44
C GLY A 62 3.68 15.05 17.43
N LEU A 63 2.44 15.42 17.75
CA LEU A 63 1.59 14.62 18.62
C LEU A 63 1.19 13.29 17.98
N ILE A 64 0.82 13.30 16.70
CA ILE A 64 0.46 12.08 15.98
C ILE A 64 1.66 11.15 15.84
N MET A 65 2.84 11.69 15.53
CA MET A 65 4.07 10.91 15.43
C MET A 65 4.48 10.29 16.78
N ALA A 66 4.47 11.08 17.86
CA ALA A 66 4.75 10.57 19.19
C ALA A 66 3.70 9.51 19.60
N GLY A 67 2.41 9.78 19.33
CA GLY A 67 1.32 8.86 19.64
C GLY A 67 1.36 7.56 18.85
N SER A 68 1.83 7.56 17.58
CA SER A 68 1.94 6.34 16.78
C SER A 68 3.15 5.48 17.17
N VAL A 69 4.24 6.09 17.64
CA VAL A 69 5.46 5.37 18.05
C VAL A 69 5.42 4.96 19.52
N LEU A 70 4.69 5.67 20.38
CA LEU A 70 4.63 5.41 21.83
C LEU A 70 4.23 3.97 22.17
N PRO A 71 3.17 3.37 21.59
CA PRO A 71 2.84 1.97 21.87
C PRO A 71 3.97 1.01 21.50
N ILE A 72 4.66 1.25 20.37
CA ILE A 72 5.80 0.43 19.91
C ILE A 72 6.94 0.51 20.93
N PHE A 73 7.26 1.73 21.39
CA PHE A 73 8.27 1.94 22.41
C PHE A 73 7.92 1.25 23.73
N LEU A 74 6.67 1.33 24.17
CA LEU A 74 6.22 0.69 25.42
C LEU A 74 6.33 -0.83 25.34
N PHE A 75 5.93 -1.46 24.23
CA PHE A 75 6.07 -2.92 24.08
C PHE A 75 7.54 -3.35 23.97
N ALA A 76 8.35 -2.58 23.24
CA ALA A 76 9.79 -2.83 23.13
C ALA A 76 10.51 -2.72 24.48
N LEU A 77 10.09 -1.80 25.36
CA LEU A 77 10.60 -1.68 26.73
C LEU A 77 10.31 -2.90 27.60
N HIS A 78 9.18 -3.58 27.38
CA HIS A 78 8.82 -4.80 28.11
C HIS A 78 9.53 -6.05 27.58
N GLY A 79 10.33 -5.92 26.51
CA GLY A 79 11.05 -7.03 25.90
C GLY A 79 10.18 -7.98 25.08
N ASP A 80 8.92 -7.62 24.80
CA ASP A 80 8.00 -8.44 24.03
C ASP A 80 8.08 -8.08 22.53
N GLU A 81 9.06 -8.68 21.86
CA GLU A 81 9.32 -8.49 20.42
C GLU A 81 8.10 -8.90 19.57
N ASP A 82 7.46 -10.02 19.92
CA ASP A 82 6.31 -10.56 19.19
C ASP A 82 5.11 -9.62 19.26
N LEU A 83 4.79 -9.12 20.45
CA LEU A 83 3.71 -8.16 20.64
C LEU A 83 4.01 -6.82 19.94
N THR A 84 5.27 -6.39 19.98
CA THR A 84 5.74 -5.19 19.27
C THR A 84 5.50 -5.32 17.76
N LEU A 85 5.92 -6.44 17.15
CA LEU A 85 5.73 -6.69 15.72
C LEU A 85 4.25 -6.82 15.34
N ARG A 86 3.45 -7.55 16.13
CA ARG A 86 1.99 -7.69 15.92
C ARG A 86 1.29 -6.34 15.99
N TRP A 87 1.68 -5.49 16.93
CA TRP A 87 1.11 -4.15 17.05
C TRP A 87 1.45 -3.26 15.85
N ILE A 88 2.71 -3.29 15.38
CA ILE A 88 3.10 -2.54 14.18
C ILE A 88 2.29 -3.01 12.97
N MET A 89 2.14 -4.33 12.78
CA MET A 89 1.31 -4.87 11.71
C MET A 89 -0.14 -4.41 11.84
N PHE A 90 -0.73 -4.51 13.03
CA PHE A 90 -2.10 -4.09 13.28
C PHE A 90 -2.29 -2.60 12.98
N ALA A 91 -1.35 -1.74 13.38
CA ALA A 91 -1.40 -0.31 13.11
C ALA A 91 -1.29 0.00 11.60
N ILE A 92 -0.38 -0.67 10.88
CA ILE A 92 -0.23 -0.54 9.42
C ILE A 92 -1.52 -0.98 8.72
N VAL A 93 -2.03 -2.17 9.02
CA VAL A 93 -3.25 -2.72 8.41
C VAL A 93 -4.45 -1.84 8.75
N GLY A 94 -4.64 -1.50 10.02
CA GLY A 94 -5.73 -0.67 10.51
C GLY A 94 -5.75 0.71 9.84
N LEU A 95 -4.63 1.41 9.78
CA LEU A 95 -4.54 2.71 9.09
C LEU A 95 -4.79 2.58 7.58
N THR A 96 -4.35 1.48 6.98
CA THR A 96 -4.60 1.20 5.56
C THR A 96 -6.10 1.03 5.31
N TRP A 97 -6.80 0.24 6.13
CA TRP A 97 -8.24 0.04 6.04
C TRP A 97 -9.04 1.30 6.34
N ILE A 98 -8.71 2.05 7.41
CA ILE A 98 -9.36 3.32 7.73
C ILE A 98 -9.28 4.28 6.54
N SER A 99 -8.11 4.37 5.89
CA SER A 99 -7.98 5.19 4.68
C SER A 99 -8.69 4.63 3.45
N GLY A 100 -8.89 3.31 3.39
CA GLY A 100 -9.61 2.62 2.31
C GLY A 100 -11.12 2.76 2.42
N ILE A 101 -11.66 2.90 3.64
CA ILE A 101 -13.09 3.04 3.90
C ILE A 101 -13.68 4.24 3.16
N ASP A 102 -12.96 5.36 3.07
CA ASP A 102 -13.43 6.54 2.32
C ASP A 102 -13.67 6.22 0.84
N TYR A 103 -12.80 5.39 0.23
CA TYR A 103 -12.99 4.94 -1.15
C TYR A 103 -14.22 4.04 -1.30
N ILE A 104 -14.48 3.18 -0.32
CA ILE A 104 -15.67 2.31 -0.33
C ILE A 104 -16.92 3.16 -0.15
N VAL A 105 -16.96 4.05 0.84
CA VAL A 105 -18.16 4.86 1.15
C VAL A 105 -18.48 5.85 0.02
N VAL A 106 -17.48 6.55 -0.50
CA VAL A 106 -17.67 7.52 -1.59
C VAL A 106 -17.88 6.79 -2.92
N GLY A 107 -17.06 5.78 -3.21
CA GLY A 107 -17.16 4.98 -4.44
C GLY A 107 -18.49 4.25 -4.54
N TRP A 108 -18.98 3.66 -3.46
CA TRP A 108 -20.28 2.99 -3.42
C TRP A 108 -21.45 3.95 -3.71
N LYS A 109 -21.42 5.15 -3.13
CA LYS A 109 -22.43 6.18 -3.41
C LYS A 109 -22.40 6.61 -4.87
N GLN A 110 -21.22 6.76 -5.47
CA GLN A 110 -21.07 7.13 -6.88
C GLN A 110 -21.49 6.00 -7.83
N LEU A 111 -21.14 4.74 -7.52
CA LEU A 111 -21.54 3.56 -8.29
C LEU A 111 -23.06 3.38 -8.27
N ARG A 112 -23.69 3.49 -7.09
CA ARG A 112 -25.15 3.38 -6.95
C ARG A 112 -25.89 4.56 -7.59
N GLY A 113 -25.32 5.75 -7.53
CA GLY A 113 -25.93 6.97 -8.09
C GLY A 113 -25.90 7.05 -9.62
N ARG A 114 -25.01 6.32 -10.29
CA ARG A 114 -24.91 6.30 -11.76
C ARG A 114 -25.74 5.21 -12.44
N GLY A 115 -26.17 4.17 -11.71
CA GLY A 115 -27.00 3.09 -12.25
C GLY A 115 -26.33 2.24 -13.34
N ASP A 116 -25.03 2.44 -13.59
CA ASP A 116 -24.28 1.88 -14.72
C ASP A 116 -23.34 0.74 -14.27
N PHE A 117 -23.72 0.00 -13.23
CA PHE A 117 -22.91 -1.12 -12.73
C PHE A 117 -23.12 -2.34 -13.62
N GLY A 118 -22.19 -2.57 -14.54
CA GLY A 118 -22.23 -3.70 -15.45
C GLY A 118 -21.61 -4.98 -14.87
N MET A 119 -21.87 -6.12 -15.52
CA MET A 119 -21.20 -7.39 -15.18
C MET A 119 -19.67 -7.29 -15.21
N ALA A 120 -19.11 -6.47 -16.11
CA ALA A 120 -17.68 -6.25 -16.21
C ALA A 120 -17.07 -5.62 -14.94
N ASP A 121 -17.81 -4.73 -14.27
CA ASP A 121 -17.38 -4.11 -13.01
C ASP A 121 -17.43 -5.10 -11.85
N GLY A 122 -18.43 -5.99 -11.84
CA GLY A 122 -18.52 -7.11 -10.90
C GLY A 122 -17.32 -8.06 -11.02
N VAL A 123 -16.97 -8.46 -12.26
CA VAL A 123 -15.78 -9.30 -12.51
C VAL A 123 -14.50 -8.59 -12.07
N ARG A 124 -14.41 -7.28 -12.29
CA ARG A 124 -13.27 -6.47 -11.83
C ARG A 124 -13.14 -6.46 -10.31
N LEU A 125 -14.25 -6.26 -9.62
CA LEU A 125 -14.29 -6.28 -8.16
C LEU A 125 -13.89 -7.65 -7.60
N ILE A 126 -14.44 -8.72 -8.16
CA ILE A 126 -14.11 -10.10 -7.76
C ILE A 126 -12.63 -10.38 -8.00
N GLY A 127 -12.10 -10.04 -9.19
CA GLY A 127 -10.68 -10.22 -9.50
C GLY A 127 -9.76 -9.44 -8.56
N ALA A 128 -10.12 -8.20 -8.24
CA ALA A 128 -9.38 -7.34 -7.32
C ALA A 128 -9.36 -7.87 -5.87
N LEU A 129 -10.36 -8.65 -5.46
CA LEU A 129 -10.41 -9.29 -4.13
C LEU A 129 -9.76 -10.68 -4.15
N ALA A 130 -10.00 -11.47 -5.20
CA ALA A 130 -9.51 -12.84 -5.32
C ALA A 130 -7.98 -12.88 -5.41
N MET A 131 -7.37 -11.99 -6.19
CA MET A 131 -5.92 -11.97 -6.37
C MET A 131 -5.13 -11.80 -5.06
N PRO A 132 -5.35 -10.75 -4.24
CA PRO A 132 -4.62 -10.61 -2.98
C PRO A 132 -4.91 -11.78 -2.02
N ALA A 133 -6.14 -12.28 -1.96
CA ALA A 133 -6.47 -13.44 -1.14
C ALA A 133 -5.68 -14.69 -1.55
N LEU A 134 -5.58 -14.97 -2.85
CA LEU A 134 -4.80 -16.09 -3.37
C LEU A 134 -3.30 -15.92 -3.16
N LEU A 135 -2.77 -14.69 -3.32
CA LEU A 135 -1.37 -14.39 -3.03
C LEU A 135 -1.02 -14.68 -1.57
N PHE A 136 -1.86 -14.27 -0.62
CA PHE A 136 -1.67 -14.56 0.80
C PHE A 136 -1.82 -16.05 1.12
N ALA A 137 -2.85 -16.71 0.56
CA ALA A 137 -3.04 -18.14 0.74
C ALA A 137 -1.81 -18.93 0.24
N VAL A 138 -1.29 -18.61 -0.96
CA VAL A 138 -0.08 -19.27 -1.47
C VAL A 138 1.14 -19.01 -0.59
N LEU A 139 1.30 -17.77 -0.10
CA LEU A 139 2.42 -17.40 0.77
C LEU A 139 2.41 -18.13 2.12
N VAL A 140 1.22 -18.44 2.65
CA VAL A 140 1.04 -19.03 3.98
C VAL A 140 0.92 -20.55 3.92
N GLU A 141 0.20 -21.08 2.94
CA GLU A 141 -0.22 -22.49 2.88
C GLU A 141 0.68 -23.36 2.01
N THR A 142 1.67 -22.79 1.31
CA THR A 142 2.57 -23.55 0.43
C THR A 142 4.04 -23.32 0.76
N ALA A 143 4.89 -24.25 0.34
CA ALA A 143 6.34 -24.12 0.44
C ALA A 143 6.95 -23.29 -0.71
N ALA A 144 6.13 -22.63 -1.53
CA ALA A 144 6.63 -21.79 -2.62
C ALA A 144 7.51 -20.67 -2.04
N PRO A 145 8.63 -20.32 -2.69
CA PRO A 145 9.47 -19.23 -2.22
C PRO A 145 8.66 -17.92 -2.21
N PRO A 146 8.93 -16.96 -1.29
CA PRO A 146 8.14 -15.73 -1.21
C PRO A 146 8.29 -14.77 -2.41
N TRP A 147 9.40 -14.85 -3.16
CA TRP A 147 9.73 -13.89 -4.20
C TRP A 147 8.70 -13.77 -5.35
N PRO A 148 8.03 -14.85 -5.86
CA PRO A 148 7.03 -14.73 -6.90
C PRO A 148 5.80 -13.97 -6.40
N VAL A 149 5.37 -14.23 -5.15
CA VAL A 149 4.24 -13.53 -4.52
C VAL A 149 4.52 -12.02 -4.44
N PHE A 150 5.71 -11.65 -3.93
CA PHE A 150 6.10 -10.24 -3.85
C PHE A 150 6.26 -9.59 -5.23
N THR A 151 6.73 -10.35 -6.22
CA THR A 151 6.85 -9.87 -7.60
C THR A 151 5.48 -9.57 -8.18
N ILE A 152 4.53 -10.51 -8.10
CA ILE A 152 3.15 -10.28 -8.56
C ILE A 152 2.59 -9.04 -7.84
N LEU A 153 2.63 -9.00 -6.51
CA LEU A 153 2.10 -7.87 -5.74
C LEU A 153 2.70 -6.52 -6.20
N ALA A 154 4.01 -6.44 -6.41
CA ALA A 154 4.67 -5.22 -6.85
C ALA A 154 4.21 -4.76 -8.24
N PHE A 155 4.12 -5.68 -9.20
CA PHE A 155 3.69 -5.36 -10.56
C PHE A 155 2.20 -5.00 -10.64
N GLU A 156 1.33 -5.70 -9.90
CA GLU A 156 -0.11 -5.44 -9.84
C GLU A 156 -0.42 -4.07 -9.21
N LEU A 157 0.30 -3.71 -8.14
CA LEU A 157 0.22 -2.37 -7.56
C LEU A 157 0.74 -1.30 -8.54
N GLY A 158 1.77 -1.63 -9.33
CA GLY A 158 2.28 -0.80 -10.41
C GLY A 158 1.22 -0.51 -11.48
N VAL A 159 0.46 -1.54 -11.91
CA VAL A 159 -0.66 -1.36 -12.85
C VAL A 159 -1.78 -0.55 -12.23
N GLY A 160 -2.12 -0.75 -10.96
CA GLY A 160 -3.13 0.08 -10.29
C GLY A 160 -2.80 1.57 -10.38
N GLY A 161 -1.52 1.93 -10.22
CA GLY A 161 -1.03 3.29 -10.45
C GLY A 161 -1.14 3.74 -11.91
N LEU A 162 -0.79 2.86 -12.85
CA LEU A 162 -0.88 3.11 -14.29
C LEU A 162 -2.33 3.35 -14.75
N ASP A 163 -3.24 2.46 -14.37
CA ASP A 163 -4.68 2.55 -14.68
C ASP A 163 -5.28 3.83 -14.12
N ASN A 164 -4.89 4.23 -12.90
CA ASN A 164 -5.34 5.49 -12.33
C ASN A 164 -4.91 6.69 -13.18
N LEU A 165 -3.66 6.73 -13.64
CA LEU A 165 -3.15 7.79 -14.52
C LEU A 165 -3.83 7.78 -15.90
N LEU A 166 -4.00 6.60 -16.49
CA LEU A 166 -4.65 6.42 -17.78
C LEU A 166 -6.14 6.80 -17.74
N SER A 167 -6.81 6.54 -16.62
CA SER A 167 -8.21 6.95 -16.40
C SER A 167 -8.38 8.48 -16.41
N HIS A 168 -7.42 9.23 -15.84
CA HIS A 168 -7.40 10.69 -15.90
C HIS A 168 -7.28 11.20 -17.35
N HIS A 169 -6.58 10.47 -18.21
CA HIS A 169 -6.49 10.76 -19.64
C HIS A 169 -7.60 10.15 -20.50
N LYS A 170 -8.63 9.54 -19.88
CA LYS A 170 -9.73 8.82 -20.55
C LYS A 170 -9.25 7.74 -21.53
N LYS A 171 -8.07 7.17 -21.28
CA LYS A 171 -7.46 6.10 -22.09
C LYS A 171 -7.34 4.83 -21.26
N ALA A 172 -8.48 4.24 -20.90
CA ALA A 172 -8.48 3.03 -20.08
C ALA A 172 -7.79 1.85 -20.78
N THR A 173 -7.13 1.01 -19.99
CA THR A 173 -6.59 -0.29 -20.41
C THR A 173 -7.72 -1.19 -20.93
N LYS A 174 -7.47 -1.93 -22.02
CA LYS A 174 -8.47 -2.81 -22.62
C LYS A 174 -8.89 -3.87 -21.59
N ALA A 175 -10.19 -3.91 -21.27
CA ALA A 175 -10.74 -4.80 -20.23
C ALA A 175 -10.36 -6.28 -20.41
N LEU A 176 -10.19 -6.74 -21.66
CA LEU A 176 -9.76 -8.09 -22.00
C LEU A 176 -8.29 -8.37 -21.63
N ALA A 177 -7.39 -7.39 -21.81
CA ALA A 177 -5.98 -7.57 -21.47
C ALA A 177 -5.81 -7.68 -19.95
N TRP A 178 -6.48 -6.78 -19.21
CA TRP A 178 -6.56 -6.84 -17.75
C TRP A 178 -7.18 -8.17 -17.29
N GLY A 179 -8.33 -8.55 -17.83
CA GLY A 179 -9.06 -9.76 -17.44
C GLY A 179 -8.27 -11.04 -17.70
N GLY A 180 -7.66 -11.17 -18.89
CA GLY A 180 -6.84 -12.32 -19.24
C GLY A 180 -5.63 -12.47 -18.32
N ARG A 181 -4.95 -11.36 -18.01
CA ARG A 181 -3.80 -11.34 -17.09
C ARG A 181 -4.20 -11.74 -15.68
N VAL A 182 -5.20 -11.06 -15.10
CA VAL A 182 -5.68 -11.30 -13.74
C VAL A 182 -6.21 -12.73 -13.58
N LEU A 183 -7.03 -13.21 -14.52
CA LEU A 183 -7.54 -14.58 -14.48
C LEU A 183 -6.41 -15.61 -14.56
N SER A 184 -5.44 -15.42 -15.46
CA SER A 184 -4.31 -16.33 -15.59
C SER A 184 -3.48 -16.41 -14.31
N VAL A 185 -3.18 -15.27 -13.69
CA VAL A 185 -2.47 -15.20 -12.41
C VAL A 185 -3.28 -15.91 -11.31
N CYS A 186 -4.58 -15.59 -11.16
CA CYS A 186 -5.44 -16.23 -10.16
C CYS A 186 -5.56 -17.74 -10.38
N SER A 187 -5.71 -18.21 -11.62
CA SER A 187 -5.77 -19.64 -11.94
C SER A 187 -4.49 -20.35 -11.57
N LEU A 188 -3.32 -19.78 -11.90
CA LEU A 188 -2.02 -20.36 -11.54
C LEU A 188 -1.81 -20.40 -10.03
N LEU A 189 -2.19 -19.34 -9.30
CA LEU A 189 -2.13 -19.34 -7.84
C LEU A 189 -3.11 -20.34 -7.21
N GLY A 190 -4.30 -20.50 -7.79
CA GLY A 190 -5.25 -21.54 -7.39
C GLY A 190 -4.68 -22.95 -7.60
N LEU A 191 -4.01 -23.19 -8.73
CA LEU A 191 -3.32 -24.46 -8.99
C LEU A 191 -2.16 -24.70 -8.02
N ALA A 192 -1.43 -23.64 -7.62
CA ALA A 192 -0.39 -23.75 -6.61
C ALA A 192 -0.92 -24.24 -5.26
N LEU A 193 -2.15 -23.85 -4.89
CA LEU A 193 -2.82 -24.33 -3.67
C LEU A 193 -3.37 -25.75 -3.82
N LEU A 194 -3.92 -26.08 -4.99
CA LEU A 194 -4.54 -27.40 -5.24
C LEU A 194 -3.49 -28.51 -5.45
N ILE A 195 -2.31 -28.17 -5.96
CA ILE A 195 -1.24 -29.13 -6.25
C ILE A 195 0.08 -28.61 -5.64
N PRO A 196 0.28 -28.76 -4.31
CA PRO A 196 1.39 -28.16 -3.59
C PRO A 196 2.78 -28.59 -4.09
N GLU A 197 2.90 -29.79 -4.67
CA GLU A 197 4.13 -30.32 -5.28
C GLU A 197 4.69 -29.41 -6.38
N TYR A 198 3.81 -28.70 -7.09
CA TYR A 198 4.17 -27.78 -8.17
C TYR A 198 3.96 -26.30 -7.79
N ALA A 199 3.72 -25.99 -6.51
CA ALA A 199 3.43 -24.62 -6.05
C ALA A 199 4.51 -23.63 -6.50
N THR A 200 5.79 -23.98 -6.35
CA THR A 200 6.92 -23.15 -6.81
C THR A 200 6.86 -22.83 -8.30
N LEU A 201 6.58 -23.83 -9.13
CA LEU A 201 6.48 -23.66 -10.58
C LEU A 201 5.29 -22.76 -10.93
N PHE A 202 4.10 -23.06 -10.40
CA PHE A 202 2.90 -22.29 -10.69
C PHE A 202 3.00 -20.83 -10.22
N SER A 203 3.55 -20.59 -9.02
CA SER A 203 3.79 -19.24 -8.52
C SER A 203 4.83 -18.48 -9.35
N ALA A 204 5.91 -19.14 -9.79
CA ALA A 204 6.92 -18.52 -10.66
C ALA A 204 6.36 -18.16 -12.05
N VAL A 205 5.55 -19.05 -12.64
CA VAL A 205 4.87 -18.78 -13.92
C VAL A 205 3.84 -17.65 -13.74
N ALA A 206 3.10 -17.62 -12.63
CA ALA A 206 2.19 -16.53 -12.31
C ALA A 206 2.91 -15.18 -12.23
N ALA A 207 4.09 -15.15 -11.59
CA ALA A 207 4.93 -13.96 -11.56
C ALA A 207 5.39 -13.54 -12.96
N ALA A 208 5.82 -14.48 -13.80
CA ALA A 208 6.19 -14.17 -15.19
C ALA A 208 5.01 -13.60 -15.99
N VAL A 209 3.80 -14.16 -15.85
CA VAL A 209 2.57 -13.66 -16.49
C VAL A 209 2.26 -12.23 -16.02
N SER A 210 2.36 -11.96 -14.72
CA SER A 210 2.16 -10.61 -14.18
C SER A 210 3.19 -9.65 -14.76
N VAL A 211 4.49 -9.96 -14.69
CA VAL A 211 5.58 -9.13 -15.23
C VAL A 211 5.36 -8.80 -16.70
N VAL A 212 5.12 -9.81 -17.54
CA VAL A 212 4.93 -9.63 -18.99
C VAL A 212 3.68 -8.79 -19.27
N GLY A 213 2.57 -9.11 -18.62
CA GLY A 213 1.31 -8.40 -18.83
C GLY A 213 1.39 -6.93 -18.41
N VAL A 214 1.97 -6.65 -17.24
CA VAL A 214 2.20 -5.28 -16.77
C VAL A 214 3.18 -4.52 -17.67
N SER A 215 4.27 -5.16 -18.09
CA SER A 215 5.24 -4.53 -19.00
C SER A 215 4.61 -4.16 -20.35
N ALA A 216 3.74 -5.02 -20.88
CA ALA A 216 3.01 -4.75 -22.11
C ALA A 216 2.03 -3.57 -21.95
N GLU A 217 1.29 -3.52 -20.85
CA GLU A 217 0.41 -2.39 -20.53
C GLU A 217 1.19 -1.08 -20.39
N PHE A 218 2.33 -1.10 -19.69
CA PHE A 218 3.21 0.05 -19.58
C PHE A 218 3.74 0.50 -20.95
N TRP A 219 4.16 -0.44 -21.79
CA TRP A 219 4.67 -0.11 -23.13
C TRP A 219 3.62 0.59 -24.00
N ILE A 220 2.36 0.14 -23.92
CA ILE A 220 1.23 0.75 -24.62
C ILE A 220 0.93 2.16 -24.05
N GLY A 221 1.03 2.33 -22.73
CA GLY A 221 0.77 3.59 -22.03
C GLY A 221 1.96 4.56 -21.95
N ARG A 222 3.15 4.15 -22.44
CA ARG A 222 4.44 4.82 -22.24
C ARG A 222 4.41 6.31 -22.51
N ASP A 223 3.76 6.72 -23.59
CA ASP A 223 3.81 8.11 -24.06
C ASP A 223 3.13 9.07 -23.07
N TYR A 224 2.13 8.59 -22.31
CA TYR A 224 1.51 9.36 -21.23
C TYR A 224 2.45 9.58 -20.04
N PHE A 225 3.43 8.71 -19.88
CA PHE A 225 4.39 8.75 -18.78
C PHE A 225 5.61 9.63 -19.11
N MET A 226 6.08 9.53 -20.36
CA MET A 226 7.33 10.13 -20.81
C MET A 226 7.15 11.52 -21.45
N ASP A 227 5.94 11.88 -21.90
CA ASP A 227 5.71 13.19 -22.48
C ASP A 227 5.58 14.28 -21.39
N LYS A 228 6.66 15.06 -21.24
CA LYS A 228 6.73 16.22 -20.33
C LYS A 228 5.57 17.19 -20.53
N ARG A 229 5.06 17.37 -21.76
CA ARG A 229 3.97 18.33 -22.03
C ARG A 229 2.65 17.88 -21.44
N ILE A 230 2.35 16.58 -21.51
CA ILE A 230 1.13 15.99 -20.93
C ILE A 230 1.20 16.03 -19.40
N ARG A 231 2.35 15.69 -18.84
CA ARG A 231 2.60 15.77 -17.40
C ARG A 231 2.49 17.20 -16.86
N ASP A 232 3.12 18.17 -17.52
CA ASP A 232 3.11 19.57 -17.07
C ASP A 232 1.71 20.19 -17.22
N LYS A 233 0.94 19.78 -18.23
CA LYS A 233 -0.47 20.17 -18.37
C LYS A 233 -1.33 19.59 -17.24
N ALA A 234 -1.19 18.30 -16.92
CA ALA A 234 -1.92 17.66 -15.83
C ALA A 234 -1.58 18.28 -14.47
N LEU A 235 -0.31 18.62 -14.21
CA LEU A 235 0.11 19.32 -13.00
C LEU A 235 -0.50 20.72 -12.89
N ARG A 236 -0.59 21.46 -14.00
CA ARG A 236 -1.24 22.79 -14.05
C ARG A 236 -2.74 22.72 -13.80
N GLU A 237 -3.41 21.74 -14.41
CA GLU A 237 -4.85 21.53 -14.22
C GLU A 237 -5.18 21.08 -12.78
N ALA A 238 -4.36 20.20 -12.20
CA ALA A 238 -4.50 19.78 -10.80
C ALA A 238 -4.28 20.94 -9.82
N ALA A 239 -3.30 21.82 -10.09
CA ALA A 239 -3.07 23.02 -9.30
C ALA A 239 -4.21 24.05 -9.42
N ALA A 240 -4.90 24.09 -10.56
CA ALA A 240 -6.07 24.95 -10.77
C ALA A 240 -7.35 24.39 -10.09
N ALA A 241 -7.41 23.08 -9.87
CA ALA A 241 -8.54 22.39 -9.24
C ALA A 241 -8.46 22.30 -7.72
N GLU A 242 -7.33 22.66 -7.09
CA GLU A 242 -7.28 22.78 -5.62
C GLU A 242 -8.16 23.96 -5.18
N PRO A 243 -9.21 23.73 -4.37
CA PRO A 243 -9.98 24.83 -3.83
C PRO A 243 -9.04 25.68 -2.96
N LYS A 244 -9.01 26.99 -3.24
CA LYS A 244 -8.35 27.98 -2.38
C LYS A 244 -9.09 27.99 -1.05
N ASN A 245 -8.71 27.10 -0.15
CA ASN A 245 -9.17 27.14 1.23
C ASN A 245 -8.52 28.37 1.87
N GLY A 246 -9.27 29.47 1.90
CA GLY A 246 -9.05 30.61 2.78
C GLY A 246 -9.37 30.24 4.22
#